data_AF-A0A1F7PTG9-F1
#
_entry.id   AF-A0A1F7PTG9-F1
#
_cell.length_a   1.000
_cell.length_b   1.000
_cell.length_c   1.000
_cell.angle_alpha   90.00
_cell.angle_beta   90.00
_cell.angle_gamma   90.00
#
_symmetry.space_group_name_H-M   'P 1'
#
loop_
_entity.id
_entity.type
_entity.pdbx_description
1 polymer ?
#
loop_
_entity_poly.entity_id
_entity_poly.type
_entity_poly.pdbx_seq_one_letter_code
_entity_poly.pdbx_strand_id
1 'polypeptide(L)'
;MVQLLIVGLLAGGALAQKAPEKLRDSVAACLACHDDKQLSVQLRDGATMSLHVDPQGFLHSVHGSQLVCTDCHARYEENHPSGATFPSRRAYAIASYETCKKCHFDTYTRTLESVHYELLKNGLDSAPICTDCHGAHNIQNPHEKRAMVSRSCASCHDGVYLRYAKSVHGKALEEGGNQDVPACADCHTHHQIQAPGTTQFRLGSPQICIRCHGDRQLMAKYGISATVAQTYLSDFHGVTASLAGGGALLPQQVVVTCIDCHGVHDIASPRLMGGEAMKASVAATCAKCHEGASPAFPAAWLSHYEPSLRHAPLVFFVQLFYKVFIPFVVVGLVLQVLLHLYRVSLGR
;
A
#
# COMPACT_ATOMS: atom_id res chain seq x y z
N MET A 1 -48.99 -5.47 39.09
CA MET A 1 -47.68 -5.83 39.68
C MET A 1 -46.62 -5.59 38.63
N VAL A 2 -45.69 -4.70 38.95
CA VAL A 2 -44.63 -4.17 38.07
C VAL A 2 -43.49 -5.17 38.02
N GLN A 3 -42.95 -5.46 36.84
CA GLN A 3 -41.64 -6.12 36.72
C GLN A 3 -40.86 -5.42 35.60
N LEU A 4 -40.10 -4.40 36.01
CA LEU A 4 -39.06 -3.77 35.20
C LEU A 4 -37.92 -4.79 35.02
N LEU A 5 -37.66 -5.20 33.78
CA LEU A 5 -36.43 -5.87 33.38
C LEU A 5 -35.39 -4.78 33.06
N ILE A 6 -34.49 -4.53 34.01
CA ILE A 6 -33.28 -3.73 33.79
C ILE A 6 -32.28 -4.63 33.07
N VAL A 7 -32.13 -4.45 31.75
CA VAL A 7 -31.02 -5.01 30.98
C VAL A 7 -29.81 -4.10 31.22
N GLY A 8 -28.91 -4.52 32.12
CA GLY A 8 -27.64 -3.85 32.36
C GLY A 8 -26.73 -3.96 31.14
N LEU A 9 -26.38 -2.82 30.55
CA LEU A 9 -25.24 -2.70 29.64
C LEU A 9 -23.96 -3.03 30.41
N LEU A 10 -23.40 -4.22 30.20
CA LEU A 10 -22.01 -4.49 30.53
C LEU A 10 -21.14 -3.81 29.46
N ALA A 11 -20.69 -2.61 29.77
CA ALA A 11 -19.57 -1.97 29.08
C ALA A 11 -18.31 -2.82 29.33
N GLY A 12 -17.99 -3.69 28.38
CA GLY A 12 -16.72 -4.42 28.33
C GLY A 12 -15.59 -3.45 28.01
N GLY A 13 -15.12 -2.71 29.01
CA GLY A 13 -13.82 -2.05 28.93
C GLY A 13 -12.76 -3.13 28.84
N ALA A 14 -11.99 -3.14 27.75
CA ALA A 14 -10.80 -3.97 27.63
C ALA A 14 -9.83 -3.59 28.77
N LEU A 15 -9.81 -4.41 29.82
CA LEU A 15 -8.83 -4.31 30.88
C LEU A 15 -7.47 -4.63 30.28
N ALA A 16 -6.61 -3.62 30.14
CA ALA A 16 -5.19 -3.82 29.89
C ALA A 16 -4.67 -4.77 30.98
N GLN A 17 -4.36 -6.01 30.60
CA GLN A 17 -3.80 -7.00 31.51
C GLN A 17 -2.43 -6.48 31.96
N LYS A 18 -2.28 -6.22 33.27
CA LYS A 18 -0.99 -5.87 33.86
C LYS A 18 0.01 -7.01 33.59
N ALA A 19 1.17 -6.67 33.06
CA ALA A 19 2.25 -7.62 32.86
C ALA A 19 2.58 -8.37 34.17
N PRO A 20 2.99 -9.66 34.12
CA PRO A 20 3.33 -10.44 35.29
C PRO A 20 4.41 -9.76 36.14
N GLU A 21 4.28 -9.80 37.47
CA GLU A 21 5.17 -9.12 38.43
C GLU A 21 6.66 -9.39 38.17
N LYS A 22 7.03 -10.64 37.92
CA LYS A 22 8.40 -11.08 37.59
C LYS A 22 8.96 -10.44 36.30
N LEU A 23 8.10 -10.13 35.32
CA LEU A 23 8.50 -9.46 34.08
C LEU A 23 8.89 -8.00 34.39
N ARG A 24 8.13 -7.36 35.29
CA ARG A 24 8.32 -5.96 35.67
C ARG A 24 9.59 -5.76 36.48
N ASP A 25 9.91 -6.69 37.38
CA ASP A 25 11.14 -6.62 38.20
C ASP A 25 12.41 -6.71 37.36
N SER A 26 12.43 -7.57 36.34
CA SER A 26 13.55 -7.71 35.40
C SER A 26 13.77 -6.42 34.59
N VAL A 27 12.69 -5.85 34.03
CA VAL A 27 12.76 -4.59 33.28
C VAL A 27 13.20 -3.42 34.19
N ALA A 28 12.68 -3.36 35.42
CA ALA A 28 13.04 -2.33 36.39
C ALA A 28 14.54 -2.35 36.75
N ALA A 29 15.15 -3.53 36.85
CA ALA A 29 16.59 -3.66 37.11
C ALA A 29 17.44 -3.01 36.00
N CYS A 30 17.08 -3.19 34.73
CA CYS A 30 17.78 -2.54 33.62
C CYS A 30 17.54 -1.03 33.60
N LEU A 31 16.29 -0.60 33.82
CA LEU A 31 15.90 0.81 33.80
C LEU A 31 16.45 1.61 34.99
N ALA A 32 16.88 0.96 36.07
CA ALA A 32 17.56 1.62 37.20
C ALA A 32 18.77 2.45 36.75
N CYS A 33 19.45 2.04 35.67
CA CYS A 33 20.49 2.84 35.02
C CYS A 33 20.02 3.42 33.67
N HIS A 34 19.28 2.66 32.87
CA HIS A 34 18.93 3.06 31.50
C HIS A 34 17.82 4.12 31.39
N ASP A 35 17.14 4.50 32.47
CA ASP A 35 16.25 5.67 32.49
C ASP A 35 17.03 7.00 32.59
N ASP A 36 18.33 6.98 32.89
CA ASP A 36 19.13 8.21 32.95
C ASP A 36 19.36 8.80 31.54
N LYS A 37 18.85 10.01 31.31
CA LYS A 37 19.00 10.77 30.06
C LYS A 37 20.43 11.17 29.74
N GLN A 38 21.30 11.21 30.75
CA GLN A 38 22.72 11.52 30.58
C GLN A 38 23.57 10.27 30.30
N LEU A 39 22.99 9.08 30.50
CA LEU A 39 23.70 7.84 30.25
C LEU A 39 24.02 7.70 28.77
N SER A 40 25.32 7.58 28.49
CA SER A 40 25.84 7.51 27.14
C SER A 40 27.17 6.77 27.12
N VAL A 41 27.59 6.40 25.91
CA VAL A 41 28.90 5.78 25.69
C VAL A 41 29.56 6.37 24.46
N GLN A 42 30.90 6.44 24.49
CA GLN A 42 31.70 6.86 23.35
C GLN A 42 31.97 5.64 22.45
N LEU A 43 31.77 5.85 21.15
CA LEU A 43 32.02 4.88 20.09
C LEU A 43 33.44 5.07 19.52
N ARG A 44 33.91 4.13 18.70
CA ARG A 44 35.27 4.19 18.11
C ARG A 44 35.48 5.35 17.15
N ASP A 45 34.43 5.80 16.49
CA ASP A 45 34.42 7.00 15.64
C ASP A 45 34.43 8.31 16.45
N GLY A 46 34.46 8.23 17.78
CA GLY A 46 34.41 9.38 18.69
C GLY A 46 33.01 9.92 18.94
N ALA A 47 31.98 9.39 18.26
CA ALA A 47 30.60 9.80 18.47
C ALA A 47 30.09 9.33 19.84
N THR A 48 29.22 10.13 20.44
CA THR A 48 28.53 9.78 21.69
C THR A 48 27.17 9.18 21.35
N MET A 49 26.90 7.98 21.85
CA MET A 49 25.61 7.30 21.70
C MET A 49 24.89 7.28 23.05
N SER A 50 23.68 7.82 23.10
CA SER A 50 22.83 7.73 24.28
C SER A 50 22.39 6.28 24.52
N LEU A 51 22.39 5.88 25.79
CA LEU A 51 21.88 4.60 26.27
C LEU A 51 20.53 4.73 26.97
N HIS A 52 19.95 5.94 26.97
CA HIS A 52 18.66 6.22 27.60
C HIS A 52 17.53 5.45 26.90
N VAL A 53 16.65 4.86 27.71
CA VAL A 53 15.41 4.23 27.30
C VAL A 53 14.29 4.85 28.12
N ASP A 54 13.29 5.43 27.44
CA ASP A 54 12.08 5.94 28.10
C ASP A 54 11.24 4.76 28.64
N PRO A 55 11.06 4.64 29.97
CA PRO A 55 10.29 3.56 30.58
C PRO A 55 8.85 3.52 30.07
N GLN A 56 8.21 4.68 29.89
CA GLN A 56 6.82 4.76 29.46
C GLN A 56 6.70 4.42 27.98
N GLY A 57 7.65 4.89 27.15
CA GLY A 57 7.75 4.51 25.74
C GLY A 57 7.89 3.00 25.55
N PHE A 58 8.74 2.34 26.35
CA PHE A 58 8.88 0.89 26.30
C PHE A 58 7.61 0.16 26.74
N LEU A 59 7.03 0.55 27.89
CA LEU A 59 5.81 -0.07 28.41
C LEU A 59 4.61 0.06 27.46
N HIS A 60 4.52 1.17 26.72
CA HIS A 60 3.48 1.39 25.71
C HIS A 60 3.79 0.76 24.34
N SER A 61 4.99 0.20 24.16
CA SER A 61 5.30 -0.53 22.93
C SER A 61 4.55 -1.86 22.87
N VAL A 62 4.42 -2.41 21.67
CA VAL A 62 3.83 -3.75 21.47
C VAL A 62 4.59 -4.87 22.19
N HIS A 63 5.85 -4.62 22.56
CA HIS A 63 6.69 -5.57 23.31
C HIS A 63 6.67 -5.36 24.82
N GLY A 64 6.32 -4.16 25.30
CA GLY A 64 6.49 -3.74 26.70
C GLY A 64 5.69 -4.54 27.74
N SER A 65 4.67 -5.27 27.30
CA SER A 65 3.84 -6.11 28.18
C SER A 65 4.23 -7.60 28.18
N GLN A 66 5.07 -8.02 27.23
CA GLN A 66 5.35 -9.44 26.96
C GLN A 66 6.83 -9.80 27.06
N LEU A 67 7.73 -8.86 26.79
CA LEU A 67 9.17 -9.10 26.70
C LEU A 67 9.93 -8.33 27.78
N VAL A 68 11.04 -8.90 28.22
CA VAL A 68 12.06 -8.24 29.03
C VAL A 68 13.22 -7.76 28.15
N CYS A 69 14.08 -6.90 28.69
CA CYS A 69 15.21 -6.35 27.95
C CYS A 69 16.09 -7.45 27.34
N THR A 70 16.38 -8.50 28.12
CA THR A 70 17.31 -9.57 27.75
C THR A 70 16.79 -10.52 26.66
N ASP A 71 15.49 -10.51 26.37
CA ASP A 71 14.92 -11.24 25.22
C ASP A 71 15.49 -10.71 23.89
N CYS A 72 15.68 -9.39 23.80
CA CYS A 72 16.33 -8.72 22.68
C CYS A 72 17.86 -8.58 22.93
N HIS A 73 18.24 -8.31 24.17
CA HIS A 73 19.61 -8.04 24.61
C HIS A 73 20.34 -9.30 25.13
N ALA A 74 20.14 -10.43 24.47
CA ALA A 74 20.47 -11.78 24.96
C ALA A 74 21.96 -12.09 25.22
N ARG A 75 22.89 -11.18 24.87
CA ARG A 75 24.35 -11.39 25.06
C ARG A 75 24.96 -10.49 26.14
N TYR A 76 24.14 -9.78 26.92
CA TYR A 76 24.64 -8.72 27.83
C TYR A 76 24.62 -9.07 29.32
N GLU A 77 24.37 -10.33 29.68
CA GLU A 77 24.32 -10.79 31.07
C GLU A 77 25.70 -11.18 31.66
N GLU A 78 26.68 -11.56 30.83
CA GLU A 78 28.01 -11.98 31.33
C GLU A 78 29.11 -10.91 31.20
N ASN A 79 28.96 -9.97 30.26
CA ASN A 79 29.85 -8.83 30.05
C ASN A 79 29.05 -7.69 29.39
N HIS A 80 28.57 -6.73 30.19
CA HIS A 80 27.84 -5.58 29.67
C HIS A 80 28.74 -4.82 28.67
N PRO A 81 28.35 -4.66 27.39
CA PRO A 81 29.25 -4.11 26.39
C PRO A 81 29.55 -2.65 26.69
N SER A 82 30.83 -2.30 26.66
CA SER A 82 31.22 -0.91 26.46
C SER A 82 31.10 -0.58 24.97
N GLY A 83 30.64 0.64 24.64
CA GLY A 83 30.55 1.14 23.27
C GLY A 83 31.87 1.10 22.48
N ALA A 84 33.00 0.85 23.17
CA ALA A 84 34.31 0.59 22.59
C ALA A 84 34.37 -0.64 21.66
N THR A 85 33.33 -1.49 21.62
CA THR A 85 33.27 -2.64 20.69
C THR A 85 32.76 -2.29 19.30
N PHE A 86 32.01 -1.18 19.12
CA PHE A 86 31.34 -0.88 17.86
C PHE A 86 32.01 0.27 17.08
N PRO A 87 32.16 0.17 15.75
CA PRO A 87 32.74 1.24 14.93
C PRO A 87 31.92 2.54 14.96
N SER A 88 30.60 2.44 14.86
CA SER A 88 29.67 3.56 14.83
C SER A 88 28.29 3.14 15.33
N ARG A 89 27.41 4.12 15.59
CA ARG A 89 26.00 3.86 15.97
C ARG A 89 25.29 3.04 14.89
N ARG A 90 25.60 3.31 13.62
CA ARG A 90 24.98 2.61 12.51
C ARG A 90 25.43 1.16 12.42
N ALA A 91 26.73 0.91 12.59
CA ALA A 91 27.27 -0.46 12.64
C ALA A 91 26.64 -1.27 13.78
N TYR A 92 26.42 -0.64 14.94
CA TYR A 92 25.68 -1.27 16.04
C TYR A 92 24.24 -1.64 15.66
N ALA A 93 23.50 -0.73 15.03
CA ALA A 93 22.12 -0.98 14.62
C ALA A 93 22.01 -2.13 13.58
N ILE A 94 22.90 -2.14 12.57
CA ILE A 94 22.99 -3.20 11.56
C ILE A 94 23.41 -4.54 12.19
N ALA A 95 24.27 -4.56 13.20
CA ALA A 95 24.60 -5.80 13.90
C ALA A 95 23.43 -6.31 14.77
N SER A 96 22.64 -5.39 15.33
CA SER A 96 21.62 -5.71 16.34
C SER A 96 20.27 -6.11 15.76
N TYR A 97 19.89 -5.62 14.57
CA TYR A 97 18.55 -5.86 14.01
C TYR A 97 18.29 -7.34 13.67
N GLU A 98 19.34 -8.15 13.50
CA GLU A 98 19.19 -9.60 13.30
C GLU A 98 18.46 -10.28 14.46
N THR A 99 18.47 -9.70 15.66
CA THR A 99 17.71 -10.21 16.80
C THR A 99 16.22 -10.33 16.49
N CYS A 100 15.67 -9.42 15.69
CA CYS A 100 14.26 -9.44 15.29
C CYS A 100 13.87 -10.76 14.59
N LYS A 101 14.81 -11.39 13.87
CA LYS A 101 14.56 -12.64 13.12
C LYS A 101 14.24 -13.84 14.02
N LYS A 102 14.60 -13.78 15.31
CA LYS A 102 14.31 -14.86 16.28
C LYS A 102 12.79 -15.06 16.47
N CYS A 103 12.02 -13.97 16.40
CA CYS A 103 10.57 -14.00 16.57
C CYS A 103 9.81 -13.62 15.29
N HIS A 104 10.36 -12.71 14.48
CA HIS A 104 9.75 -12.24 13.22
C HIS A 104 10.41 -12.85 11.98
N PHE A 105 10.62 -14.17 12.00
CA PHE A 105 11.34 -14.88 10.94
C PHE A 105 10.75 -14.66 9.54
N ASP A 106 9.43 -14.81 9.40
CA ASP A 106 8.75 -14.63 8.10
C ASP A 106 8.90 -13.22 7.55
N THR A 107 8.75 -12.23 8.42
CA THR A 107 8.88 -10.82 8.05
C THR A 107 10.31 -10.50 7.67
N TYR A 108 11.28 -10.94 8.49
CA TYR A 108 12.70 -10.79 8.21
C TYR A 108 13.05 -11.40 6.85
N THR A 109 12.58 -12.61 6.57
CA THR A 109 12.88 -13.31 5.33
C THR A 109 12.34 -12.56 4.11
N ARG A 110 11.13 -11.99 4.18
CA ARG A 110 10.59 -11.12 3.12
C ARG A 110 11.47 -9.90 2.87
N THR A 111 12.05 -9.31 3.92
CA THR A 111 12.90 -8.13 3.75
C THR A 111 14.16 -8.41 2.94
N LEU A 112 14.63 -9.66 2.91
CA LEU A 112 15.78 -10.05 2.11
C LEU A 112 15.53 -9.91 0.59
N GLU A 113 14.27 -9.84 0.18
CA GLU A 113 13.87 -9.63 -1.22
C GLU A 113 13.55 -8.15 -1.54
N SER A 114 13.72 -7.26 -0.56
CA SER A 114 13.46 -5.83 -0.71
C SER A 114 14.63 -5.11 -1.39
N VAL A 115 14.33 -4.10 -2.19
CA VAL A 115 15.32 -3.17 -2.75
C VAL A 115 16.17 -2.52 -1.64
N HIS A 116 15.62 -2.28 -0.46
CA HIS A 116 16.38 -1.73 0.66
C HIS A 116 17.44 -2.71 1.19
N TYR A 117 17.14 -4.01 1.23
CA TYR A 117 18.13 -5.00 1.64
C TYR A 117 19.21 -5.18 0.58
N GLU A 118 18.85 -5.17 -0.70
CA GLU A 118 19.85 -5.20 -1.78
C GLU A 118 20.79 -4.00 -1.71
N LEU A 119 20.30 -2.80 -1.38
CA LEU A 119 21.15 -1.64 -1.15
C LEU A 119 22.10 -1.83 0.05
N LEU A 120 21.59 -2.33 1.18
CA LEU A 120 22.38 -2.61 2.38
C LEU A 120 23.49 -3.63 2.08
N LYS A 121 23.15 -4.74 1.42
CA LYS A 121 24.07 -5.80 1.02
C LYS A 121 25.18 -5.31 0.08
N ASN A 122 24.86 -4.33 -0.78
CA ASN A 122 25.82 -3.70 -1.68
C ASN A 122 26.65 -2.58 -1.01
N GLY A 123 26.62 -2.48 0.32
CA GLY A 123 27.47 -1.58 1.10
C GLY A 123 26.88 -0.18 1.35
N LEU A 124 25.60 0.05 1.01
CA LEU A 124 24.93 1.28 1.38
C LEU A 124 24.40 1.16 2.82
N ASP A 125 25.27 1.44 3.79
CA ASP A 125 24.93 1.35 5.21
C ASP A 125 23.73 2.25 5.60
N SER A 126 23.43 3.31 4.85
CA SER A 126 22.27 4.17 5.10
C SER A 126 20.92 3.57 4.67
N ALA A 127 20.90 2.42 3.99
CA ALA A 127 19.67 1.76 3.59
C ALA A 127 18.86 1.28 4.82
N PRO A 128 17.53 1.47 4.87
CA PRO A 128 16.78 1.30 6.11
C PRO A 128 16.71 -0.17 6.57
N ILE A 129 16.82 -0.38 7.89
CA ILE A 129 16.58 -1.65 8.60
C ILE A 129 15.34 -1.54 9.50
N CYS A 130 14.98 -2.61 10.21
CA CYS A 130 13.77 -2.68 11.04
C CYS A 130 13.60 -1.48 11.98
N THR A 131 14.68 -1.06 12.64
CA THR A 131 14.66 0.03 13.63
C THR A 131 14.52 1.42 13.03
N ASP A 132 14.83 1.60 11.74
CA ASP A 132 14.68 2.89 11.07
C ASP A 132 13.20 3.20 10.79
N CYS A 133 12.40 2.16 10.55
CA CYS A 133 10.96 2.30 10.29
C CYS A 133 10.10 2.15 11.56
N HIS A 134 10.45 1.21 12.44
CA HIS A 134 9.65 0.84 13.61
C HIS A 134 10.18 1.41 14.94
N GLY A 135 11.39 1.96 14.96
CA GLY A 135 12.11 2.25 16.20
C GLY A 135 12.65 0.98 16.88
N ALA A 136 13.27 1.15 18.04
CA ALA A 136 13.88 0.06 18.82
C ALA A 136 13.10 -0.25 20.11
N HIS A 137 12.92 0.76 20.97
CA HIS A 137 12.30 0.60 22.30
C HIS A 137 10.88 1.15 22.40
N ASN A 138 10.33 1.75 21.33
CA ASN A 138 8.96 2.28 21.30
C ASN A 138 8.24 1.80 20.04
N ILE A 139 8.27 0.49 19.79
CA ILE A 139 7.67 -0.12 18.60
C ILE A 139 6.15 -0.05 18.74
N GLN A 140 5.52 0.71 17.85
CA GLN A 140 4.07 0.94 17.83
C GLN A 140 3.37 -0.02 16.87
N ASN A 141 2.07 -0.24 17.10
CA ASN A 141 1.25 -1.03 16.20
C ASN A 141 0.97 -0.25 14.89
N PRO A 142 1.47 -0.71 13.73
CA PRO A 142 1.28 0.00 12.47
C PRO A 142 -0.18 0.00 11.99
N HIS A 143 -1.01 -0.92 12.49
CA HIS A 143 -2.43 -1.01 12.11
C HIS A 143 -3.31 0.04 12.78
N GLU A 144 -2.87 0.63 13.90
CA GLU A 144 -3.67 1.62 14.63
C GLU A 144 -3.62 3.00 13.98
N LYS A 145 -2.51 3.35 13.31
CA LYS A 145 -2.33 4.65 12.65
C LYS A 145 -1.56 4.50 11.35
N ARG A 146 -2.27 4.29 10.23
CA ARG A 146 -1.66 4.09 8.90
C ARG A 146 -0.80 5.28 8.44
N ALA A 147 -1.13 6.50 8.86
CA ALA A 147 -0.33 7.69 8.61
C ALA A 147 1.11 7.60 9.18
N MET A 148 1.32 6.84 10.26
CA MET A 148 2.68 6.63 10.79
C MET A 148 3.56 5.89 9.80
N VAL A 149 3.00 4.96 9.03
CA VAL A 149 3.75 4.22 8.00
C VAL A 149 4.27 5.18 6.93
N SER A 150 3.44 6.11 6.45
CA SER A 150 3.84 7.12 5.48
C SER A 150 4.93 8.05 6.03
N ARG A 151 4.82 8.43 7.31
CA ARG A 151 5.83 9.26 7.98
C ARG A 151 7.16 8.54 8.19
N SER A 152 7.18 7.23 8.43
CA SER A 152 8.43 6.47 8.47
C SER A 152 9.17 6.53 7.13
N CYS A 153 8.45 6.41 6.01
CA CYS A 153 9.04 6.57 4.68
C CYS A 153 9.58 8.00 4.44
N ALA A 154 8.90 9.02 4.98
CA ALA A 154 9.29 10.42 4.84
C ALA A 154 10.66 10.75 5.43
N SER A 155 11.13 10.00 6.43
CA SER A 155 12.45 10.19 7.05
C SER A 155 13.61 10.19 6.03
N CYS A 156 13.47 9.44 4.93
CA CYS A 156 14.43 9.39 3.83
C CYS A 156 13.83 9.85 2.49
N HIS A 157 12.53 9.66 2.29
CA HIS A 157 11.82 9.99 1.04
C HIS A 157 10.96 11.26 1.16
N ASP A 158 11.43 12.27 1.89
CA ASP A 158 10.69 13.50 2.17
C ASP A 158 10.12 14.17 0.91
N GLY A 159 10.92 14.33 -0.14
CA GLY A 159 10.46 14.94 -1.39
C GLY A 159 9.30 14.18 -2.07
N VAL A 160 9.24 12.86 -1.90
CA VAL A 160 8.12 12.03 -2.39
C VAL A 160 6.93 12.16 -1.44
N TYR A 161 7.17 12.11 -0.13
CA TYR A 161 6.16 12.28 0.90
C TYR A 161 5.42 13.61 0.76
N LEU A 162 6.14 14.72 0.54
CA LEU A 162 5.54 16.04 0.34
C LEU A 162 4.62 16.13 -0.88
N ARG A 163 4.89 15.35 -1.94
CA ARG A 163 3.96 15.23 -3.08
C ARG A 163 2.75 14.39 -2.68
N TYR A 164 2.99 13.22 -2.08
CA TYR A 164 1.92 12.33 -1.61
C TYR A 164 0.96 13.04 -0.66
N ALA A 165 1.46 13.76 0.35
CA ALA A 165 0.68 14.51 1.30
C ALA A 165 -0.22 15.57 0.64
N LYS A 166 0.15 16.08 -0.54
CA LYS A 166 -0.67 17.03 -1.33
C LYS A 166 -1.67 16.34 -2.26
N SER A 167 -1.50 15.06 -2.56
CA SER A 167 -2.43 14.26 -3.37
C SER A 167 -3.77 14.07 -2.66
N VAL A 168 -4.80 13.63 -3.39
CA VAL A 168 -6.12 13.33 -2.80
C VAL A 168 -6.05 12.23 -1.74
N HIS A 169 -5.17 11.23 -1.90
CA HIS A 169 -4.99 10.15 -0.93
C HIS A 169 -4.26 10.63 0.31
N GLY A 170 -3.13 11.34 0.14
CA GLY A 170 -2.37 11.84 1.29
C GLY A 170 -3.11 12.87 2.11
N LYS A 171 -3.84 13.80 1.48
CA LYS A 171 -4.71 14.75 2.20
C LYS A 171 -5.78 14.03 3.01
N ALA A 172 -6.45 13.05 2.40
CA ALA A 172 -7.47 12.27 3.09
C ALA A 172 -6.90 11.50 4.29
N LEU A 173 -5.68 10.96 4.18
CA LEU A 173 -5.03 10.22 5.27
C LEU A 173 -4.48 11.12 6.39
N GLU A 174 -3.68 12.12 6.02
CA GLU A 174 -2.91 12.94 6.96
C GLU A 174 -3.76 14.04 7.60
N GLU A 175 -4.59 14.74 6.81
CA GLU A 175 -5.45 15.82 7.31
C GLU A 175 -6.81 15.27 7.77
N GLY A 176 -7.39 14.37 6.97
CA GLY A 176 -8.73 13.82 7.21
C GLY A 176 -8.77 12.63 8.15
N GLY A 177 -7.62 12.01 8.48
CA GLY A 177 -7.56 10.80 9.30
C GLY A 177 -8.24 9.58 8.66
N ASN A 178 -8.59 9.64 7.37
CA ASN A 178 -9.32 8.59 6.70
C ASN A 178 -8.44 7.35 6.53
N GLN A 179 -8.82 6.23 7.14
CA GLN A 179 -8.05 4.98 7.06
C GLN A 179 -8.36 4.14 5.81
N ASP A 180 -9.41 4.49 5.06
CA ASP A 180 -9.84 3.78 3.83
C ASP A 180 -8.95 4.11 2.61
N VAL A 181 -8.04 5.08 2.71
CA VAL A 181 -7.14 5.50 1.61
C VAL A 181 -5.75 4.85 1.74
N PRO A 182 -5.00 4.71 0.64
CA PRO A 182 -3.69 4.06 0.68
C PRO A 182 -2.62 4.95 1.33
N ALA A 183 -1.79 4.34 2.16
CA ALA A 183 -0.47 4.82 2.60
C ALA A 183 0.62 4.29 1.64
N CYS A 184 1.89 4.68 1.87
CA CYS A 184 3.02 4.25 1.02
C CYS A 184 3.09 2.72 0.85
N ALA A 185 2.85 1.98 1.94
CA ALA A 185 2.96 0.54 1.98
C ALA A 185 1.85 -0.21 1.22
N ASP A 186 0.70 0.41 0.95
CA ASP A 186 -0.35 -0.24 0.16
C ASP A 186 0.01 -0.29 -1.33
N CYS A 187 0.84 0.66 -1.78
CA CYS A 187 1.36 0.70 -3.15
C CYS A 187 2.71 0.00 -3.29
N HIS A 188 3.62 0.16 -2.32
CA HIS A 188 4.99 -0.35 -2.41
C HIS A 188 5.25 -1.63 -1.61
N THR A 189 4.27 -2.13 -0.85
CA THR A 189 4.46 -3.09 0.26
C THR A 189 5.33 -2.49 1.38
N HIS A 190 5.53 -3.22 2.48
CA HIS A 190 6.28 -2.74 3.66
C HIS A 190 7.51 -3.59 4.00
N HIS A 191 7.52 -4.88 3.65
CA HIS A 191 8.61 -5.80 3.96
C HIS A 191 9.15 -6.54 2.74
N GLN A 192 8.72 -6.21 1.53
CA GLN A 192 9.17 -6.84 0.27
C GLN A 192 9.15 -5.79 -0.85
N ILE A 193 9.73 -4.62 -0.56
CA ILE A 193 9.58 -3.43 -1.39
C ILE A 193 10.32 -3.65 -2.71
N GLN A 194 9.56 -3.68 -3.80
CA GLN A 194 10.11 -3.78 -5.14
C GLN A 194 10.66 -2.44 -5.61
N ALA A 195 11.64 -2.47 -6.52
CA ALA A 195 12.19 -1.26 -7.12
C ALA A 195 11.11 -0.54 -7.97
N PRO A 196 10.72 0.71 -7.61
CA PRO A 196 9.54 1.38 -8.16
C PRO A 196 9.71 1.92 -9.60
N GLY A 197 10.90 1.78 -10.20
CA GLY A 197 11.21 2.19 -11.58
C GLY A 197 11.31 1.03 -12.57
N THR A 198 11.00 -0.19 -12.17
CA THR A 198 11.10 -1.36 -13.05
C THR A 198 9.89 -1.48 -13.96
N THR A 199 10.10 -2.01 -15.17
CA THR A 199 9.00 -2.35 -16.10
C THR A 199 7.99 -3.28 -15.44
N GLN A 200 8.45 -4.25 -14.65
CA GLN A 200 7.58 -5.16 -13.90
C GLN A 200 6.66 -4.42 -12.93
N PHE A 201 7.20 -3.53 -12.11
CA PHE A 201 6.39 -2.74 -11.17
C PHE A 201 5.38 -1.85 -11.91
N ARG A 202 5.82 -1.20 -13.00
CA ARG A 202 4.94 -0.37 -13.84
C ARG A 202 3.77 -1.18 -14.42
N LEU A 203 4.04 -2.32 -15.04
CA LEU A 203 3.00 -3.18 -15.63
C LEU A 203 2.06 -3.80 -14.58
N GLY A 204 2.56 -4.04 -13.37
CA GLY A 204 1.76 -4.52 -12.24
C GLY A 204 0.91 -3.43 -11.57
N SER A 205 1.21 -2.14 -11.81
CA SER A 205 0.56 -1.02 -11.12
C SER A 205 -0.96 -0.96 -11.23
N PRO A 206 -1.63 -1.37 -12.34
CA PRO A 206 -3.09 -1.36 -12.38
C PRO A 206 -3.74 -2.20 -11.27
N GLN A 207 -3.14 -3.33 -10.90
CA GLN A 207 -3.68 -4.20 -9.85
C GLN A 207 -3.63 -3.57 -8.46
N ILE A 208 -2.67 -2.68 -8.21
CA ILE A 208 -2.57 -1.90 -6.98
C ILE A 208 -3.79 -0.97 -6.88
N CYS A 209 -4.10 -0.25 -7.96
CA CYS A 209 -5.22 0.69 -8.00
C CYS A 209 -6.58 -0.03 -7.94
N ILE A 210 -6.73 -1.12 -8.70
CA ILE A 210 -7.97 -1.89 -8.84
C ILE A 210 -8.37 -2.55 -7.51
N ARG A 211 -7.42 -2.88 -6.63
CA ARG A 211 -7.73 -3.45 -5.31
C ARG A 211 -8.70 -2.59 -4.50
N CYS A 212 -8.57 -1.27 -4.57
CA CYS A 212 -9.46 -0.34 -3.88
C CYS A 212 -10.51 0.24 -4.83
N HIS A 213 -10.12 0.65 -6.03
CA HIS A 213 -11.02 1.30 -6.99
C HIS A 213 -11.96 0.33 -7.72
N GLY A 214 -11.74 -0.98 -7.63
CA GLY A 214 -12.66 -2.03 -8.06
C GLY A 214 -13.56 -2.57 -6.94
N ASP A 215 -13.31 -2.18 -5.69
CA ASP A 215 -14.12 -2.60 -4.54
C ASP A 215 -15.41 -1.76 -4.47
N ARG A 216 -16.54 -2.41 -4.77
CA ARG A 216 -17.87 -1.78 -4.75
C ARG A 216 -18.26 -1.27 -3.38
N GLN A 217 -17.94 -1.99 -2.31
CA GLN A 217 -18.33 -1.60 -0.95
C GLN A 217 -17.53 -0.38 -0.50
N LEU A 218 -16.22 -0.39 -0.77
CA LEU A 218 -15.35 0.74 -0.43
C LEU A 218 -15.71 1.99 -1.24
N MET A 219 -15.81 1.87 -2.56
CA MET A 219 -16.06 3.02 -3.45
C MET A 219 -17.46 3.62 -3.27
N ALA A 220 -18.47 2.82 -2.91
CA ALA A 220 -19.82 3.31 -2.63
C ALA A 220 -19.84 4.34 -1.49
N LYS A 221 -19.01 4.20 -0.46
CA LYS A 221 -18.89 5.17 0.65
C LYS A 221 -18.52 6.57 0.17
N TYR A 222 -17.78 6.66 -0.94
CA TYR A 222 -17.24 7.89 -1.50
C TYR A 222 -17.98 8.36 -2.75
N GLY A 223 -19.00 7.63 -3.20
CA GLY A 223 -19.70 7.89 -4.45
C GLY A 223 -18.79 7.79 -5.67
N ILE A 224 -17.76 6.95 -5.60
CA ILE A 224 -16.85 6.66 -6.72
C ILE A 224 -17.37 5.41 -7.42
N SER A 225 -17.32 5.38 -8.76
CA SER A 225 -17.69 4.16 -9.48
C SER A 225 -16.62 3.09 -9.26
N ALA A 226 -17.04 1.87 -8.89
CA ALA A 226 -16.17 0.70 -8.87
C ALA A 226 -16.00 0.05 -10.25
N THR A 227 -16.71 0.54 -11.27
CA THR A 227 -16.62 0.00 -12.64
C THR A 227 -15.41 0.55 -13.40
N VAL A 228 -14.61 1.45 -12.80
CA VAL A 228 -13.40 2.01 -13.42
C VAL A 228 -12.40 0.92 -13.83
N ALA A 229 -12.25 -0.13 -13.03
CA ALA A 229 -11.41 -1.28 -13.35
C ALA A 229 -11.90 -1.99 -14.63
N GLN A 230 -13.20 -2.26 -14.72
CA GLN A 230 -13.79 -2.95 -15.86
C GLN A 230 -13.74 -2.10 -17.12
N THR A 231 -14.05 -0.80 -17.02
CA THR A 231 -14.00 0.12 -18.16
C THR A 231 -12.59 0.26 -18.70
N TYR A 232 -11.57 0.35 -17.83
CA TYR A 232 -10.16 0.34 -18.22
C TYR A 232 -9.79 -0.96 -18.94
N LEU A 233 -10.07 -2.12 -18.34
CA LEU A 233 -9.73 -3.42 -18.92
C LEU A 233 -10.47 -3.70 -20.26
N SER A 234 -11.60 -3.03 -20.50
CA SER A 234 -12.31 -3.09 -21.77
C SER A 234 -11.86 -2.06 -22.81
N ASP A 235 -10.99 -1.12 -22.43
CA ASP A 235 -10.43 -0.14 -23.36
C ASP A 235 -9.15 -0.69 -24.04
N PHE A 236 -8.72 -0.01 -25.11
CA PHE A 236 -7.54 -0.42 -25.87
C PHE A 236 -6.26 -0.47 -25.01
N HIS A 237 -6.05 0.50 -24.13
CA HIS A 237 -4.90 0.53 -23.21
C HIS A 237 -4.95 -0.62 -22.21
N GLY A 238 -6.10 -0.90 -21.59
CA GLY A 238 -6.23 -1.98 -20.62
C GLY A 238 -6.14 -3.37 -21.25
N VAL A 239 -6.65 -3.55 -22.47
CA VAL A 239 -6.44 -4.80 -23.23
C VAL A 239 -4.97 -4.99 -23.55
N THR A 240 -4.28 -3.98 -24.08
CA THR A 240 -2.84 -4.07 -24.37
C THR A 240 -2.01 -4.31 -23.10
N ALA A 241 -2.35 -3.66 -21.99
CA ALA A 241 -1.69 -3.89 -20.69
C ALA A 241 -1.90 -5.32 -20.18
N SER A 242 -3.11 -5.88 -20.33
CA SER A 242 -3.42 -7.24 -19.92
C SER A 242 -2.65 -8.29 -20.73
N LEU A 243 -2.49 -8.06 -22.05
CA LEU A 243 -1.69 -8.92 -22.93
C LEU A 243 -0.19 -8.82 -22.63
N ALA A 244 0.29 -7.62 -22.31
CA ALA A 244 1.69 -7.37 -21.94
C ALA A 244 2.10 -8.04 -20.63
N GLY A 245 1.17 -8.23 -19.68
CA GLY A 245 1.45 -8.89 -18.41
C GLY A 245 1.77 -10.39 -18.53
N GLY A 246 1.50 -11.02 -19.68
CA GLY A 246 1.67 -12.47 -19.91
C GLY A 246 2.89 -12.89 -20.74
N GLY A 247 3.75 -11.96 -21.17
CA GLY A 247 4.89 -12.28 -22.04
C GLY A 247 5.90 -11.15 -22.22
N ALA A 248 6.98 -11.41 -22.97
CA ALA A 248 7.97 -10.40 -23.30
C ALA A 248 7.37 -9.32 -24.22
N LEU A 249 7.38 -8.07 -23.76
CA LEU A 249 6.98 -6.91 -24.54
C LEU A 249 7.80 -6.80 -25.81
N LEU A 250 7.14 -6.61 -26.95
CA LEU A 250 7.84 -6.17 -28.15
C LEU A 250 8.35 -4.74 -27.93
N PRO A 251 9.54 -4.36 -28.42
CA PRO A 251 10.15 -3.03 -28.20
C PRO A 251 9.30 -1.82 -28.60
N GLN A 252 8.23 -2.03 -29.37
CA GLN A 252 7.36 -1.01 -29.95
C GLN A 252 5.96 -0.94 -29.30
N GLN A 253 5.68 -1.74 -28.26
CA GLN A 253 4.34 -1.75 -27.63
C GLN A 253 4.20 -0.64 -26.59
N VAL A 254 3.41 0.38 -26.91
CA VAL A 254 2.99 1.40 -25.96
C VAL A 254 1.93 0.80 -25.02
N VAL A 255 2.32 0.55 -23.78
CA VAL A 255 1.39 0.09 -22.72
C VAL A 255 1.09 1.27 -21.81
N VAL A 256 -0.17 1.69 -21.75
CA VAL A 256 -0.65 2.75 -20.85
C VAL A 256 -1.34 2.12 -19.64
N THR A 257 -0.93 2.53 -18.46
CA THR A 257 -1.42 2.10 -17.14
C THR A 257 -2.10 3.24 -16.42
N CYS A 258 -2.72 2.95 -15.26
CA CYS A 258 -3.41 3.96 -14.46
C CYS A 258 -2.52 5.16 -14.12
N ILE A 259 -1.24 4.91 -13.82
CA ILE A 259 -0.29 5.94 -13.38
C ILE A 259 0.17 6.88 -14.49
N ASP A 260 0.07 6.46 -15.76
CA ASP A 260 0.44 7.31 -16.90
C ASP A 260 -0.58 8.44 -17.11
N CYS A 261 -1.82 8.23 -16.68
CA CYS A 261 -2.89 9.21 -16.75
C CYS A 261 -3.13 9.95 -15.43
N HIS A 262 -3.09 9.25 -14.30
CA HIS A 262 -3.45 9.81 -12.99
C HIS A 262 -2.26 10.33 -12.17
N GLY A 263 -1.02 10.00 -12.57
CA GLY A 263 0.16 10.21 -11.74
C GLY A 263 0.32 9.11 -10.68
N VAL A 264 1.32 9.28 -9.80
CA VAL A 264 1.70 8.27 -8.80
C VAL A 264 1.58 8.84 -7.39
N HIS A 265 2.35 9.90 -7.10
CA HIS A 265 2.44 10.51 -5.79
C HIS A 265 1.72 11.86 -5.72
N ASP A 266 1.12 12.32 -6.80
CA ASP A 266 0.48 13.62 -6.96
C ASP A 266 -0.93 13.50 -7.53
N ILE A 267 -1.55 12.33 -7.31
CA ILE A 267 -2.88 11.99 -7.82
C ILE A 267 -3.90 13.04 -7.36
N ALA A 268 -4.50 13.71 -8.34
CA ALA A 268 -5.53 14.72 -8.14
C ALA A 268 -6.93 14.12 -8.36
N SER A 269 -7.93 14.66 -7.66
CA SER A 269 -9.33 14.30 -7.91
C SER A 269 -9.88 15.09 -9.11
N PRO A 270 -10.37 14.42 -10.16
CA PRO A 270 -11.07 15.10 -11.26
C PRO A 270 -12.31 15.88 -10.80
N ARG A 271 -12.97 15.45 -9.72
CA ARG A 271 -14.14 16.13 -9.14
C ARG A 271 -13.79 17.48 -8.53
N LEU A 272 -12.57 17.62 -8.00
CA LEU A 272 -12.07 18.88 -7.44
C LEU A 272 -11.47 19.80 -8.52
N MET A 273 -11.19 19.25 -9.71
CA MET A 273 -10.78 20.03 -10.86
C MET A 273 -12.02 20.58 -11.57
N GLY A 274 -12.02 21.88 -11.90
CA GLY A 274 -13.08 22.44 -12.74
C GLY A 274 -13.16 21.71 -14.09
N GLY A 275 -14.36 21.59 -14.66
CA GLY A 275 -14.58 20.74 -15.84
C GLY A 275 -13.70 21.07 -17.05
N GLU A 276 -13.41 22.35 -17.29
CA GLU A 276 -12.49 22.78 -18.36
C GLU A 276 -11.03 22.44 -18.05
N ALA A 277 -10.57 22.72 -16.83
CA ALA A 277 -9.23 22.39 -16.39
C ALA A 277 -8.98 20.87 -16.44
N MET A 278 -9.98 20.07 -16.06
CA MET A 278 -9.95 18.62 -16.20
C MET A 278 -9.82 18.20 -17.66
N LYS A 279 -10.66 18.72 -18.56
CA LYS A 279 -10.58 18.40 -20.00
C LYS A 279 -9.23 18.76 -20.61
N ALA A 280 -8.70 19.94 -20.26
CA ALA A 280 -7.39 20.38 -20.71
C ALA A 280 -6.26 19.47 -20.18
N SER A 281 -6.32 19.08 -18.92
CA SER A 281 -5.37 18.13 -18.31
C SER A 281 -5.39 16.76 -19.00
N VAL A 282 -6.59 16.24 -19.29
CA VAL A 282 -6.76 14.97 -20.03
C VAL A 282 -6.19 15.10 -21.45
N ALA A 283 -6.52 16.17 -22.18
CA ALA A 283 -5.98 16.39 -23.52
C ALA A 283 -4.45 16.47 -23.55
N ALA A 284 -3.85 17.17 -22.59
CA ALA A 284 -2.40 17.25 -22.44
C ALA A 284 -1.78 15.88 -22.15
N THR A 285 -2.44 15.04 -21.35
CA THR A 285 -1.99 13.66 -21.08
C THR A 285 -2.06 12.79 -22.34
N CYS A 286 -3.15 12.83 -23.09
CA CYS A 286 -3.29 12.06 -24.34
C CYS A 286 -2.23 12.46 -25.38
N ALA A 287 -1.92 13.75 -25.48
CA ALA A 287 -0.94 14.29 -26.42
C ALA A 287 0.49 13.78 -26.19
N LYS A 288 0.80 13.21 -25.02
CA LYS A 288 2.11 12.58 -24.73
C LYS A 288 2.42 11.40 -25.65
N CYS A 289 1.38 10.71 -26.14
CA CYS A 289 1.52 9.54 -27.01
C CYS A 289 0.78 9.72 -28.34
N HIS A 290 -0.24 10.56 -28.39
CA HIS A 290 -0.98 10.90 -29.61
C HIS A 290 -0.51 12.25 -30.16
N GLU A 291 0.68 12.25 -30.75
CA GLU A 291 1.26 13.46 -31.35
C GLU A 291 0.35 14.00 -32.46
N GLY A 292 0.08 15.31 -32.44
CA GLY A 292 -0.81 15.98 -33.38
C GLY A 292 -2.31 15.82 -33.10
N ALA A 293 -2.71 15.15 -32.01
CA ALA A 293 -4.11 15.07 -31.61
C ALA A 293 -4.69 16.44 -31.24
N SER A 294 -5.92 16.71 -31.70
CA SER A 294 -6.61 17.97 -31.35
C SER A 294 -7.05 17.98 -29.88
N PRO A 295 -7.30 19.15 -29.28
CA PRO A 295 -7.84 19.24 -27.91
C PRO A 295 -9.18 18.51 -27.70
N ALA A 296 -9.92 18.25 -28.78
CA ALA A 296 -11.17 17.51 -28.76
C ALA A 296 -10.98 15.98 -28.84
N PHE A 297 -9.77 15.49 -29.12
CA PHE A 297 -9.48 14.06 -29.26
C PHE A 297 -9.99 13.20 -28.09
N PRO A 298 -9.81 13.59 -26.81
CA PRO A 298 -10.31 12.79 -25.69
C PRO A 298 -11.85 12.72 -25.62
N ALA A 299 -12.59 13.56 -26.34
CA ALA A 299 -14.05 13.54 -26.31
C ALA A 299 -14.64 12.28 -26.99
N ALA A 300 -13.87 11.60 -27.84
CA ALA A 300 -14.24 10.31 -28.41
C ALA A 300 -14.09 9.15 -27.40
N TRP A 301 -13.37 9.36 -26.30
CA TRP A 301 -13.17 8.40 -25.23
C TRP A 301 -14.19 8.63 -24.11
N LEU A 302 -14.90 7.56 -23.71
CA LEU A 302 -15.94 7.60 -22.68
C LEU A 302 -15.39 7.82 -21.26
N SER A 303 -14.08 8.00 -21.12
CA SER A 303 -13.39 7.97 -19.83
C SER A 303 -13.68 6.64 -19.10
N HIS A 304 -13.76 6.67 -17.77
CA HIS A 304 -14.16 5.52 -16.95
C HIS A 304 -15.67 5.50 -16.63
N TYR A 305 -16.52 6.06 -17.50
CA TYR A 305 -17.96 6.08 -17.30
C TYR A 305 -18.65 4.97 -18.09
N GLU A 306 -19.66 4.35 -17.49
CA GLU A 306 -20.54 3.42 -18.19
C GLU A 306 -21.52 4.19 -19.10
N PRO A 307 -21.72 3.72 -20.35
CA PRO A 307 -22.78 4.22 -21.20
C PRO A 307 -24.14 4.11 -20.50
N SER A 308 -24.85 5.22 -20.46
CA SER A 308 -26.17 5.34 -19.85
C SER A 308 -27.00 6.37 -20.61
N LEU A 309 -28.30 6.44 -20.30
CA LEU A 309 -29.16 7.47 -20.87
C LEU A 309 -28.69 8.90 -20.55
N ARG A 310 -27.89 9.07 -19.49
CA ARG A 310 -27.33 10.37 -19.08
C ARG A 310 -25.91 10.60 -19.61
N HIS A 311 -25.12 9.55 -19.77
CA HIS A 311 -23.73 9.61 -20.21
C HIS A 311 -23.57 8.77 -21.48
N ALA A 312 -23.35 9.43 -22.63
CA ALA A 312 -23.27 8.78 -23.95
C ALA A 312 -24.50 7.93 -24.34
N PRO A 313 -25.69 8.54 -24.48
CA PRO A 313 -26.94 7.83 -24.78
C PRO A 313 -26.90 7.07 -26.11
N LEU A 314 -26.21 7.60 -27.12
CA LEU A 314 -26.04 6.90 -28.41
C LEU A 314 -25.31 5.57 -28.22
N VAL A 315 -24.20 5.57 -27.48
CA VAL A 315 -23.43 4.34 -27.20
C VAL A 315 -24.29 3.36 -26.41
N PHE A 316 -25.07 3.84 -25.44
CA PHE A 316 -25.99 3.01 -24.68
C PHE A 316 -27.01 2.28 -25.59
N PHE A 317 -27.64 2.99 -26.53
CA PHE A 317 -28.60 2.36 -27.45
C PHE A 317 -27.93 1.40 -28.43
N VAL A 318 -26.73 1.71 -28.92
CA VAL A 318 -25.96 0.81 -29.78
C VAL A 318 -25.59 -0.48 -29.02
N GLN A 319 -25.13 -0.36 -27.78
CA GLN A 319 -24.83 -1.53 -26.94
C GLN A 319 -26.09 -2.35 -26.64
N LEU A 320 -27.21 -1.69 -26.36
CA LEU A 320 -28.50 -2.37 -26.14
C LEU A 320 -28.94 -3.15 -27.39
N PHE A 321 -28.81 -2.54 -28.57
CA PHE A 321 -29.10 -3.20 -29.84
C PHE A 321 -28.27 -4.47 -30.02
N TYR A 322 -26.93 -4.39 -29.89
CA TYR A 322 -26.06 -5.56 -30.06
C TYR A 322 -26.27 -6.63 -28.99
N LYS A 323 -26.60 -6.22 -27.75
CA LYS A 323 -26.90 -7.15 -26.66
C LYS A 323 -28.13 -8.02 -26.95
N VAL A 324 -29.08 -7.53 -27.75
CA VAL A 324 -30.26 -8.28 -28.18
C VAL A 324 -30.02 -8.99 -29.52
N PHE A 325 -29.39 -8.29 -30.47
CA PHE A 325 -29.20 -8.76 -31.83
C PHE A 325 -28.24 -9.96 -31.91
N ILE A 326 -27.13 -9.95 -31.18
CA ILE A 326 -26.14 -11.04 -31.23
C ILE A 326 -26.76 -12.37 -30.74
N PRO A 327 -27.38 -12.45 -29.56
CA PRO A 327 -28.05 -13.69 -29.12
C PRO A 327 -29.15 -14.14 -30.08
N PHE A 328 -29.94 -13.21 -30.63
CA PHE A 328 -30.97 -13.53 -31.61
C PHE A 328 -30.39 -14.23 -32.84
N VAL A 329 -29.32 -13.68 -33.43
CA VAL A 329 -28.64 -14.27 -34.59
C VAL A 329 -28.03 -15.63 -34.24
N VAL A 330 -27.36 -15.74 -33.07
CA VAL A 330 -26.74 -17.00 -32.61
C VAL A 330 -27.79 -18.08 -32.40
N VAL A 331 -28.90 -17.78 -31.73
CA VAL A 331 -30.02 -18.72 -31.52
C VAL A 331 -30.61 -19.15 -32.85
N GLY A 332 -30.80 -18.22 -33.79
CA GLY A 332 -31.28 -18.53 -35.13
C GLY A 332 -30.36 -19.50 -35.89
N LEU A 333 -29.05 -19.25 -35.86
CA LEU A 333 -28.03 -20.13 -36.47
C LEU A 333 -28.01 -21.51 -35.81
N VAL A 334 -28.03 -21.58 -34.47
CA VAL A 334 -28.06 -22.85 -33.74
C VAL A 334 -29.32 -23.64 -34.09
N LEU A 335 -30.49 -22.98 -34.14
CA LEU A 335 -31.75 -23.62 -34.52
C LEU A 335 -31.71 -24.13 -35.96
N GLN A 336 -31.13 -23.36 -36.89
CA GLN A 336 -30.94 -23.80 -38.27
C GLN A 336 -30.06 -25.05 -38.37
N VAL A 337 -28.94 -25.07 -37.62
CA VAL A 337 -28.04 -26.24 -37.55
C VAL A 337 -28.78 -27.44 -36.98
N LEU A 338 -29.51 -27.29 -35.87
CA LEU A 338 -30.27 -28.37 -35.24
C LEU A 338 -31.36 -28.93 -36.17
N LEU A 339 -32.10 -28.06 -36.86
CA LEU A 339 -33.11 -28.48 -37.84
C LEU A 339 -32.48 -29.20 -39.03
N HIS A 340 -31.29 -28.78 -39.47
CA HIS A 340 -30.56 -29.47 -40.53
C HIS A 340 -30.12 -30.87 -40.09
N LEU A 341 -29.49 -30.99 -38.91
CA LEU A 341 -29.09 -32.28 -38.34
C LEU A 341 -30.30 -33.21 -38.13
N TYR A 342 -31.43 -32.67 -37.68
CA TYR A 342 -32.67 -33.41 -37.55
C TYR A 342 -33.16 -33.98 -38.89
N ARG A 343 -33.15 -33.18 -39.97
CA ARG A 343 -33.51 -33.67 -41.32
C ARG A 343 -32.59 -34.80 -41.78
N VAL A 344 -31.28 -34.61 -41.65
CA VAL A 344 -30.29 -35.62 -42.02
C VAL A 344 -30.52 -36.92 -41.22
N SER A 345 -30.84 -36.83 -39.93
CA SER A 345 -31.12 -38.00 -39.09
C SER A 345 -32.37 -38.79 -39.49
N LEU A 346 -33.34 -38.13 -40.15
CA LEU A 346 -34.54 -38.75 -40.71
C LEU A 346 -34.31 -39.33 -42.12
N GLY A 347 -33.09 -39.29 -42.64
CA GLY A 347 -32.75 -39.80 -43.96
C GLY A 347 -33.27 -38.94 -45.11
N ARG A 348 -33.45 -37.63 -44.90
CA ARG A 348 -33.89 -36.65 -45.92
C ARG A 348 -32.89 -35.52 -46.13
#